data_AF-A0A2E1WQQ8-F1
#
_entry.id   AF-A0A2E1WQQ8-F1
#
_cell.length_a   1.000
_cell.length_b   1.000
_cell.length_c   1.000
_cell.angle_alpha   90.00
_cell.angle_beta   90.00
_cell.angle_gamma   90.00
#
_symmetry.space_group_name_H-M   'P 1'
#
loop_
_entity.id
_entity.type
_entity.pdbx_description
1 polymer ?
#
loop_
_entity_poly.entity_id
_entity_poly.type
_entity_poly.pdbx_seq_one_letter_code
_entity_poly.pdbx_strand_id
1 'polypeptide(L)'
;MLVYDGECDFCCRCAAWLRRRADVPMSSGTDEDLRALGLSVEEAKSAVWWIEADERLRGHEAVGRALQQVNGAWAWLGRAMKVAPLSWIASSTYRWVASNRHRLNK
;
A
#
# COMPACT_ATOMS: atom_id res chain seq x y z
N MET A 1 -8.90 -4.51 3.17
CA MET A 1 -9.06 -3.46 2.12
C MET A 1 -7.80 -2.62 2.01
N LEU A 2 -7.26 -2.47 0.81
CA LEU A 2 -6.10 -1.62 0.52
C LEU A 2 -6.56 -0.20 0.17
N VAL A 3 -6.11 0.79 0.93
CA VAL A 3 -6.37 2.21 0.66
C VAL A 3 -5.10 2.85 0.13
N TYR A 4 -5.17 3.48 -1.03
CA TYR A 4 -4.05 4.16 -1.67
C TYR A 4 -4.46 5.55 -2.17
N ASP A 5 -3.48 6.41 -2.41
CA ASP A 5 -3.70 7.74 -2.98
C ASP A 5 -4.05 7.66 -4.47
N GLY A 6 -5.30 7.99 -4.82
CA GLY A 6 -5.80 8.01 -6.19
C GLY A 6 -5.23 9.13 -7.07
N GLU A 7 -4.62 10.17 -6.49
CA GLU A 7 -3.96 11.24 -7.22
C GLU A 7 -2.50 10.90 -7.57
N CYS A 8 -1.96 9.81 -7.03
CA CYS A 8 -0.57 9.39 -7.25
C CYS A 8 -0.48 8.32 -8.35
N ASP A 9 0.09 8.68 -9.50
CA ASP A 9 0.22 7.78 -10.67
C ASP A 9 0.96 6.48 -10.35
N PHE A 10 2.00 6.55 -9.52
CA PHE A 10 2.74 5.37 -9.06
C PHE A 10 1.84 4.43 -8.24
N CYS A 11 1.09 4.97 -7.28
CA CYS A 11 0.16 4.21 -6.46
C CYS A 11 -0.94 3.57 -7.32
N CYS A 12 -1.51 4.32 -8.26
CA CYS A 12 -2.49 3.83 -9.21
C CYS A 12 -1.95 2.68 -10.08
N ARG A 13 -0.72 2.79 -10.58
CA ARG A 13 -0.06 1.72 -11.36
C ARG A 13 0.16 0.45 -10.52
N CYS A 14 0.60 0.60 -9.26
CA CYS A 14 0.75 -0.52 -8.34
C CYS A 14 -0.59 -1.19 -8.00
N ALA A 15 -1.62 -0.39 -7.70
CA ALA A 15 -2.97 -0.89 -7.42
C ALA A 15 -3.56 -1.63 -8.64
N ALA A 16 -3.38 -1.09 -9.85
CA ALA A 16 -3.79 -1.76 -11.09
C ALA A 16 -3.02 -3.07 -11.34
N TRP A 17 -1.72 -3.12 -11.04
CA TRP A 17 -0.93 -4.34 -11.13
C TRP A 17 -1.43 -5.41 -10.16
N LEU A 18 -1.81 -5.00 -8.94
CA LEU A 18 -2.31 -5.88 -7.89
C LEU A 18 -3.72 -6.39 -8.21
N ARG A 19 -4.64 -5.52 -8.67
CA ARG A 19 -6.01 -5.91 -9.09
C ARG A 19 -6.01 -7.00 -10.16
N ARG A 20 -5.01 -7.01 -11.05
CA ARG A 20 -4.88 -8.03 -12.10
C ARG A 20 -4.39 -9.39 -11.59
N ARG A 21 -3.91 -9.48 -10.35
CA ARG A 21 -3.19 -10.65 -9.80
C ARG A 21 -3.81 -11.21 -8.54
N ALA A 22 -4.59 -10.42 -7.81
CA ALA A 22 -5.26 -10.80 -6.59
C ALA A 22 -6.62 -10.13 -6.52
N ASP A 23 -7.61 -10.87 -6.01
CA ASP A 23 -8.90 -10.30 -5.66
C ASP A 23 -8.79 -9.64 -4.28
N VAL A 24 -8.41 -8.36 -4.29
CA VAL A 24 -8.19 -7.57 -3.08
C VAL A 24 -9.14 -6.38 -3.12
N PRO A 25 -9.98 -6.17 -2.09
CA PRO A 25 -10.78 -4.95 -1.97
C PRO A 25 -9.85 -3.74 -1.91
N MET A 26 -10.09 -2.73 -2.75
CA MET A 26 -9.26 -1.52 -2.78
C MET A 26 -10.09 -0.25 -2.87
N SER A 27 -9.62 0.80 -2.21
CA SER A 27 -10.11 2.17 -2.29
C SER A 27 -9.00 3.10 -2.75
N SER A 28 -9.33 4.05 -3.63
CA SER A 28 -8.44 5.13 -4.06
C SER A 28 -8.43 6.33 -3.09
N GLY A 29 -8.94 6.14 -1.87
CA GLY A 29 -8.97 7.18 -0.84
C GLY A 29 -10.07 8.23 -1.07
N THR A 30 -11.24 7.81 -1.52
CA THR A 30 -12.39 8.73 -1.63
C THR A 30 -12.86 9.17 -0.25
N ASP A 31 -13.38 10.39 -0.12
CA ASP A 31 -13.88 10.91 1.17
C ASP A 31 -14.90 9.98 1.84
N GLU A 32 -15.73 9.30 1.04
CA GLU A 32 -16.73 8.35 1.55
C GLU A 32 -16.06 7.10 2.13
N ASP A 33 -15.12 6.49 1.40
CA ASP A 33 -14.37 5.33 1.89
C ASP A 33 -13.53 5.67 3.12
N LEU A 34 -12.88 6.84 3.13
CA LEU A 34 -12.04 7.27 4.24
C LEU A 34 -12.87 7.47 5.52
N ARG A 35 -14.06 8.09 5.41
CA ARG A 35 -15.00 8.19 6.52
C ARG A 35 -15.46 6.82 7.01
N ALA A 36 -15.79 5.90 6.11
CA ALA A 36 -16.19 4.54 6.46
C ALA A 36 -15.09 3.75 7.18
N LEU A 37 -13.82 4.07 6.90
CA LEU A 37 -12.65 3.40 7.47
C LEU A 37 -12.02 4.13 8.67
N GLY A 38 -12.55 5.29 9.07
CA GLY A 38 -11.96 6.10 10.13
C GLY A 38 -10.53 6.55 9.81
N LEU A 39 -10.29 6.91 8.55
CA LEU A 39 -9.03 7.50 8.05
C LEU A 39 -9.27 8.96 7.67
N SER A 40 -8.31 9.83 7.95
CA SER A 40 -8.32 11.19 7.40
C SER A 40 -7.74 11.23 5.98
N VAL A 41 -8.07 12.27 5.22
CA VAL A 41 -7.50 12.52 3.87
C VAL A 41 -5.97 12.67 3.96
N GLU A 42 -5.48 13.35 4.99
CA GLU A 42 -4.05 13.53 5.24
C GLU A 42 -3.37 12.19 5.54
N GLU A 43 -4.00 11.32 6.34
CA GLU A 43 -3.48 9.98 6.61
C GLU A 43 -3.37 9.14 5.34
N ALA A 44 -4.40 9.19 4.48
CA ALA A 44 -4.45 8.48 3.21
C ALA A 44 -3.44 9.01 2.19
N LYS A 45 -3.22 10.33 2.14
CA LYS A 45 -2.19 10.96 1.29
C LYS A 45 -0.77 10.75 1.84
N SER A 46 -0.62 10.48 3.13
CA SER A 46 0.69 10.28 3.75
C SER A 46 1.32 8.91 3.43
N ALA A 47 0.49 7.87 3.29
CA ALA A 47 0.94 6.50 3.11
C ALA A 47 -0.19 5.59 2.57
N VAL A 48 0.20 4.44 2.04
CA VAL A 48 -0.75 3.36 1.72
C VAL A 48 -1.17 2.63 3.00
N TRP A 49 -2.42 2.20 3.08
CA TRP A 49 -2.97 1.52 4.25
C TRP A 49 -3.59 0.18 3.89
N TRP A 50 -3.49 -0.77 4.81
CA TRP A 50 -4.23 -2.01 4.78
C TRP A 50 -5.14 -2.05 6.00
N ILE A 51 -6.45 -2.08 5.77
CA ILE A 51 -7.48 -2.11 6.82
C ILE A 51 -8.28 -3.41 6.71
N GLU A 52 -8.21 -4.25 7.73
CA GLU A 52 -9.09 -5.41 7.98
C GLU A 52 -9.67 -5.29 9.40
N ALA A 53 -10.63 -6.16 9.76
CA ALA A 53 -11.36 -6.07 11.03
C ALA A 53 -10.45 -5.92 12.27
N ASP A 54 -9.34 -6.68 12.31
CA ASP A 54 -8.39 -6.68 13.44
C ASP A 54 -6.99 -6.18 13.05
N GLU A 55 -6.78 -5.71 11.81
CA GLU A 55 -5.45 -5.38 11.29
C GLU A 55 -5.46 -4.01 10.59
N ARG A 56 -4.65 -3.07 11.09
CA ARG A 56 -4.41 -1.75 10.47
C ARG A 56 -2.91 -1.56 10.25
N LEU A 57 -2.47 -1.77 9.01
CA LEU A 57 -1.05 -1.63 8.62
C LEU A 57 -0.84 -0.39 7.76
N ARG A 58 0.37 0.18 7.82
CA ARG A 58 0.74 1.39 7.08
C ARG A 58 2.01 1.17 6.25
N GLY A 59 2.07 1.85 5.11
CA GLY A 59 3.27 1.92 4.26
C GLY A 59 3.74 0.55 3.80
N HIS A 60 5.02 0.25 4.03
CA HIS A 60 5.63 -1.02 3.62
C HIS A 60 4.95 -2.27 4.20
N GLU A 61 4.36 -2.19 5.41
CA GLU A 61 3.64 -3.33 6.00
C GLU A 61 2.34 -3.63 5.25
N ALA A 62 1.62 -2.58 4.86
CA ALA A 62 0.42 -2.68 4.02
C ALA A 62 0.76 -3.24 2.64
N VAL A 63 1.87 -2.80 2.03
CA VAL A 63 2.37 -3.36 0.77
C VAL A 63 2.72 -4.84 0.94
N GLY A 64 3.43 -5.21 2.00
CA GLY A 64 3.78 -6.60 2.27
C GLY A 64 2.55 -7.49 2.43
N ARG A 65 1.51 -6.99 3.12
CA ARG A 65 0.23 -7.70 3.27
C ARG A 65 -0.51 -7.82 1.94
N ALA A 66 -0.53 -6.77 1.13
CA ALA A 66 -1.11 -6.80 -0.20
C ALA A 66 -0.42 -7.80 -1.13
N LEU A 67 0.91 -7.88 -1.09
CA LEU A 67 1.69 -8.88 -1.85
C LEU A 67 1.40 -10.32 -1.41
N GLN A 68 1.07 -10.53 -0.13
CA GLN A 68 0.66 -11.84 0.36
C GLN A 68 -0.64 -12.35 -0.28
N GLN A 69 -1.50 -11.46 -0.76
CA GLN A 69 -2.75 -11.82 -1.43
C GLN A 69 -2.57 -12.30 -2.88
N VAL A 70 -1.43 -12.00 -3.50
CA VAL A 70 -1.10 -12.45 -4.87
C VAL A 70 -0.74 -13.94 -4.93
N ASN A 71 -0.42 -14.56 -3.78
CA ASN A 71 0.03 -15.95 -3.66
C ASN A 71 1.35 -16.25 -4.40
N GLY A 72 1.88 -17.47 -4.20
CA GLY A 72 3.12 -17.92 -4.82
C GLY A 72 4.37 -17.16 -4.35
N ALA A 73 5.30 -16.89 -5.27
CA ALA A 73 6.55 -16.19 -4.97
C ALA A 73 6.34 -14.77 -4.39
N TRP A 74 5.22 -14.12 -4.72
CA TRP A 74 4.88 -12.80 -4.19
C TRP A 74 4.48 -12.83 -2.72
N ALA A 75 3.87 -13.92 -2.26
CA ALA A 75 3.55 -14.08 -0.84
C ALA A 75 4.81 -14.28 0.00
N TRP A 76 5.80 -15.00 -0.52
CA TRP A 76 7.13 -15.10 0.08
C TRP A 76 7.83 -13.74 0.13
N LEU A 77 7.79 -12.97 -0.96
CA LEU A 77 8.36 -11.63 -1.00
C LEU A 77 7.69 -10.70 0.01
N GLY A 78 6.36 -10.69 0.07
CA GLY A 78 5.59 -9.89 1.01
C GLY A 78 5.84 -10.26 2.47
N ARG A 79 6.14 -11.53 2.75
CA ARG A 79 6.57 -11.99 4.09
C ARG A 79 8.01 -11.58 4.39
N ALA A 80 8.91 -11.70 3.42
CA ALA A 80 10.31 -11.29 3.55
C ALA A 80 10.45 -9.77 3.77
N MET A 81 9.58 -8.94 3.18
CA MET A 81 9.52 -7.50 3.43
C MET A 81 9.16 -7.14 4.88
N LYS A 82 8.55 -8.05 5.64
CA LYS A 82 8.25 -7.88 7.07
C LYS A 82 9.38 -8.36 8.00
N VAL A 83 10.38 -9.06 7.47
CA VAL A 83 11.48 -9.66 8.25
C VAL A 83 12.77 -8.84 8.09
N ALA A 84 13.44 -8.53 9.21
CA ALA A 84 14.75 -7.87 9.17
C ALA A 84 15.82 -8.82 8.57
N PRO A 85 16.77 -8.33 7.77
CA PRO A 85 17.08 -6.93 7.46
C PRO A 85 16.33 -6.35 6.25
N LEU A 86 15.55 -7.16 5.51
CA LEU A 86 14.84 -6.71 4.31
C LEU A 86 13.80 -5.62 4.61
N SER A 87 13.18 -5.65 5.79
CA SER A 87 12.25 -4.60 6.23
C SER A 87 12.90 -3.20 6.29
N TRP A 88 14.19 -3.10 6.60
CA TRP A 88 14.92 -1.82 6.64
C TRP A 88 15.18 -1.27 5.24
N ILE A 89 15.49 -2.16 4.29
CA ILE A 89 15.65 -1.79 2.88
C ILE A 89 14.29 -1.35 2.32
N ALA A 90 13.24 -2.14 2.55
CA ALA A 90 11.89 -1.80 2.13
C ALA A 90 11.42 -0.45 2.71
N SER A 91 11.68 -0.18 4.00
CA SER A 91 11.40 1.10 4.65
C SER A 91 12.17 2.27 4.01
N SER A 92 13.44 2.05 3.65
CA SER A 92 14.29 3.06 3.02
C SER A 92 13.86 3.35 1.57
N THR A 93 13.58 2.32 0.80
CA THR A 93 13.03 2.45 -0.57
C THR A 93 11.67 3.12 -0.55
N TYR A 94 10.78 2.72 0.38
CA TYR A 94 9.48 3.35 0.54
C TYR A 94 9.60 4.83 0.89
N ARG A 95 10.49 5.20 1.83
CA ARG A 95 10.77 6.61 2.17
C ARG A 95 11.28 7.39 0.96
N TRP A 96 12.19 6.82 0.18
CA TRP A 96 12.70 7.47 -1.02
C TRP A 96 11.59 7.72 -2.06
N VAL A 97 10.72 6.72 -2.29
CA VAL A 97 9.56 6.86 -3.18
C VAL A 97 8.57 7.91 -2.66
N ALA A 98 8.25 7.88 -1.36
CA ALA A 98 7.33 8.83 -0.75
C ALA A 98 7.86 10.28 -0.77
N SER A 99 9.17 10.45 -0.61
CA SER A 99 9.84 11.75 -0.75
C SER A 99 9.95 12.22 -2.20
N ASN A 100 10.06 11.29 -3.15
CA ASN A 100 10.11 11.60 -4.59
C ASN A 100 8.73 11.55 -5.28
N ARG A 101 7.63 11.41 -4.55
CA ARG A 101 6.29 11.26 -5.13
C ARG A 101 5.91 12.39 -6.09
N HIS A 102 6.36 13.62 -5.82
CA HIS A 102 6.15 14.78 -6.69
C HIS A 102 6.92 14.69 -8.03
N ARG A 103 7.98 13.88 -8.11
CA ARG A 103 8.78 13.66 -9.34
C ARG A 103 8.37 12.38 -10.10
N LEU A 104 7.62 11.49 -9.44
CA LEU A 104 7.09 10.25 -10.02
C LEU A 104 5.71 10.45 -10.66
N ASN A 105 5.10 11.62 -10.47
CA ASN A 105 4.00 12.13 -11.30
C ASN A 105 4.58 12.55 -12.66
N LYS A 106 4.68 11.60 -13.60
CA LYS A 106 5.07 11.86 -14.98
C LYS A 106 4.43 10.86 -15.93
#